data_AF-A0A1M6U031-F1
#
_entry.id   AF-A0A1M6U031-F1
#
_cell.length_a   1.000
_cell.length_b   1.000
_cell.length_c   1.000
_cell.angle_alpha   90.00
_cell.angle_beta   90.00
_cell.angle_gamma   90.00
#
_symmetry.space_group_name_H-M   'P 1'
#
loop_
_entity.id
_entity.type
_entity.pdbx_description
1 polymer ?
#
loop_
_entity_poly.entity_id
_entity_poly.type
_entity_poly.pdbx_seq_one_letter_code
_entity_poly.pdbx_strand_id
1 'polypeptide(L)'
;MNKQELKAFLDEKYTQYNTLEFIDSDPVQIPHRYSLKEDKEIAGFLAATIAWGNRKMIINNSNKMMQLMGDSPYDFIMNFSSNHLNKLDGFVHRTFNAEDLKYFMTSLRNIYKNHGGLEAVFAKHQAVDSIQGAISEFKKVFFELEHLQRTTKHVSDPLNNSAAKRINMMLRWFCRHDNNGVDLGIWDSVPTSILSCPLDVHSGNVARKLGILTRKQNDAKALKELDTKLRELDPNDPVKYDFALFGLGVFEGF
;
A
#
# COMPACT_ATOMS: atom_id res chain seq x y z
N MET A 1 18.79 23.81 1.02
CA MET A 1 17.65 24.26 0.20
C MET A 1 16.67 24.96 1.12
N ASN A 2 16.16 26.12 0.73
CA ASN A 2 15.03 26.73 1.41
C ASN A 2 13.72 25.98 1.06
N LYS A 3 12.60 26.33 1.72
CA LYS A 3 11.32 25.63 1.54
C LYS A 3 10.80 25.69 0.08
N GLN A 4 10.96 26.82 -0.60
CA GLN A 4 10.48 26.99 -1.98
C GLN A 4 11.32 26.17 -2.97
N GLU A 5 12.64 26.19 -2.80
CA GLU A 5 13.57 25.37 -3.60
C GLU A 5 13.28 23.87 -3.42
N LEU A 6 13.05 23.43 -2.17
CA LEU A 6 12.72 22.04 -1.89
C LEU A 6 11.40 21.64 -2.55
N LYS A 7 10.37 22.48 -2.45
CA LYS A 7 9.07 22.21 -3.08
C LYS A 7 9.23 22.10 -4.60
N ALA A 8 9.88 23.07 -5.23
CA ALA A 8 10.08 23.08 -6.68
C ALA A 8 10.83 21.83 -7.16
N PHE A 9 11.90 21.44 -6.46
CA PHE A 9 12.67 20.23 -6.77
C PHE A 9 11.83 18.95 -6.64
N LEU A 10 11.07 18.82 -5.56
CA LEU A 10 10.22 17.63 -5.37
C LEU A 10 9.05 17.58 -6.37
N ASP A 11 8.48 18.73 -6.75
CA ASP A 11 7.43 18.80 -7.78
C ASP A 11 7.98 18.42 -9.17
N GLU A 12 9.21 18.85 -9.50
CA GLU A 12 9.91 18.44 -10.72
C GLU A 12 10.12 16.92 -10.75
N LYS A 13 10.65 16.35 -9.66
CA LYS A 13 10.88 14.90 -9.55
C LYS A 13 9.59 14.10 -9.54
N TYR A 14 8.54 14.62 -8.91
CA TYR A 14 7.20 14.03 -9.02
C TYR A 14 6.75 13.95 -10.48
N THR A 15 6.90 15.03 -11.25
CA THR A 15 6.52 15.06 -12.68
C THR A 15 7.37 14.08 -13.50
N GLN A 16 8.66 13.97 -13.19
CA GLN A 16 9.58 13.06 -13.86
C GLN A 16 9.21 11.57 -13.64
N TYR A 17 8.76 11.20 -12.45
CA TYR A 17 8.57 9.80 -12.06
C TYR A 17 7.11 9.32 -12.06
N ASN A 18 6.14 10.21 -11.93
CA ASN A 18 4.73 9.85 -11.99
C ASN A 18 4.25 9.77 -13.44
N THR A 19 4.74 8.78 -14.18
CA THR A 19 4.39 8.53 -15.59
C THR A 19 3.93 7.09 -15.76
N LEU A 20 3.25 6.78 -16.87
CA LEU A 20 2.71 5.43 -17.12
C LEU A 20 3.79 4.34 -17.13
N GLU A 21 5.02 4.66 -17.54
CA GLU A 21 6.17 3.74 -17.51
C GLU A 21 6.52 3.27 -16.08
N PHE A 22 6.10 4.03 -15.05
CA PHE A 22 6.22 3.60 -13.67
C PHE A 22 5.49 2.27 -13.43
N ILE A 23 4.32 2.10 -14.05
CA ILE A 23 3.43 0.95 -13.86
C ILE A 23 4.15 -0.35 -14.27
N ASP A 24 4.82 -0.36 -15.42
CA ASP A 24 5.45 -1.56 -16.00
C ASP A 24 6.39 -2.30 -15.05
N SER A 25 7.06 -1.53 -14.19
CA SER A 25 8.04 -2.04 -13.26
C SER A 25 7.54 -2.11 -11.82
N ASP A 26 6.36 -1.58 -11.52
CA ASP A 26 5.83 -1.50 -10.15
C ASP A 26 4.68 -2.50 -9.92
N PRO A 27 4.52 -3.06 -8.71
CA PRO A 27 3.41 -3.95 -8.41
C PRO A 27 2.01 -3.32 -8.59
N VAL A 28 1.90 -1.98 -8.69
CA VAL A 28 0.64 -1.31 -9.05
C VAL A 28 0.07 -1.79 -10.38
N GLN A 29 0.88 -2.37 -11.28
CA GLN A 29 0.37 -2.98 -12.52
C GLN A 29 -0.66 -4.10 -12.29
N ILE A 30 -0.61 -4.76 -11.13
CA ILE A 30 -1.46 -5.92 -10.83
C ILE A 30 -2.94 -5.50 -10.72
N PRO A 31 -3.32 -4.51 -9.90
CA PRO A 31 -4.69 -4.01 -9.89
C PRO A 31 -5.12 -3.30 -11.19
N HIS A 32 -4.20 -2.69 -11.95
CA HIS A 32 -4.52 -2.07 -13.27
C HIS A 32 -5.10 -3.05 -14.30
N ARG A 33 -4.92 -4.36 -14.11
CA ARG A 33 -5.48 -5.40 -14.98
C ARG A 33 -7.00 -5.54 -14.90
N TYR A 34 -7.64 -4.95 -13.89
CA TYR A 34 -9.04 -5.17 -13.57
C TYR A 34 -9.88 -3.91 -13.80
N SER A 35 -11.16 -4.10 -14.13
CA SER A 35 -12.13 -3.01 -14.24
C SER A 35 -13.03 -2.90 -13.02
N LEU A 36 -13.42 -4.05 -12.42
CA LEU A 36 -14.25 -4.09 -11.22
C LEU A 36 -13.47 -3.52 -10.02
N LYS A 37 -14.13 -2.68 -9.22
CA LYS A 37 -13.52 -2.02 -8.06
C LYS A 37 -12.99 -3.03 -7.04
N GLU A 38 -13.79 -4.02 -6.71
CA GLU A 38 -13.47 -5.05 -5.72
C GLU A 38 -12.29 -5.93 -6.19
N ASP A 39 -12.19 -6.17 -7.50
CA ASP A 39 -11.03 -6.88 -8.05
C ASP A 39 -9.75 -6.04 -7.90
N LYS A 40 -9.81 -4.74 -8.20
CA LYS A 40 -8.68 -3.81 -7.99
C LYS A 40 -8.26 -3.75 -6.53
N GLU A 41 -9.23 -3.67 -5.63
CA GLU A 41 -9.01 -3.65 -4.18
C GLU A 41 -8.28 -4.91 -3.68
N ILE A 42 -8.79 -6.10 -4.02
CA ILE A 42 -8.19 -7.37 -3.59
C ILE A 42 -6.82 -7.55 -4.22
N ALA A 43 -6.70 -7.32 -5.54
CA ALA A 43 -5.45 -7.46 -6.26
C ALA A 43 -4.36 -6.51 -5.73
N GLY A 44 -4.72 -5.24 -5.51
CA GLY A 44 -3.80 -4.23 -4.97
C GLY A 44 -3.39 -4.51 -3.54
N PHE A 45 -4.31 -4.93 -2.66
CA PHE A 45 -3.98 -5.29 -1.28
C PHE A 45 -3.03 -6.50 -1.22
N LEU A 46 -3.29 -7.55 -2.01
CA LEU A 46 -2.43 -8.72 -2.05
C LEU A 46 -1.04 -8.41 -2.64
N ALA A 47 -0.98 -7.64 -3.73
CA ALA A 47 0.28 -7.20 -4.33
C ALA A 47 1.10 -6.33 -3.35
N ALA A 48 0.45 -5.36 -2.69
CA ALA A 48 1.08 -4.52 -1.68
C ALA A 48 1.55 -5.32 -0.47
N THR A 49 0.77 -6.32 -0.04
CA THR A 49 1.14 -7.22 1.05
C THR A 49 2.49 -7.84 0.77
N ILE A 50 2.73 -8.38 -0.43
CA ILE A 50 3.99 -9.04 -0.79
C ILE A 50 5.08 -8.12 -1.36
N ALA A 51 4.91 -6.81 -1.30
CA ALA A 51 5.83 -5.84 -1.89
C ALA A 51 7.14 -5.63 -1.08
N TRP A 52 7.88 -6.71 -0.80
CA TRP A 52 9.20 -6.64 -0.18
C TRP A 52 10.21 -7.63 -0.78
N GLY A 53 11.40 -7.15 -1.14
CA GLY A 53 12.43 -7.95 -1.80
C GLY A 53 12.57 -7.64 -3.28
N ASN A 54 12.90 -8.66 -4.08
CA ASN A 54 13.18 -8.46 -5.50
C ASN A 54 11.90 -8.12 -6.27
N ARG A 55 11.89 -6.98 -6.97
CA ARG A 55 10.77 -6.44 -7.75
C ARG A 55 10.17 -7.44 -8.75
N LYS A 56 11.00 -8.16 -9.53
CA LYS A 56 10.52 -9.18 -10.48
C LYS A 56 9.81 -10.33 -9.75
N MET A 57 10.34 -10.78 -8.63
CA MET A 57 9.72 -11.82 -7.81
C MET A 57 8.38 -11.36 -7.20
N ILE A 58 8.28 -10.10 -6.79
CA ILE A 58 7.03 -9.50 -6.28
C ILE A 58 5.96 -9.54 -7.37
N ILE A 59 6.27 -9.05 -8.56
CA ILE A 59 5.33 -9.02 -9.69
C ILE A 59 4.93 -10.44 -10.10
N ASN A 60 5.90 -11.36 -10.26
CA ASN A 60 5.62 -12.74 -10.64
C ASN A 60 4.72 -13.46 -9.61
N ASN A 61 5.00 -13.30 -8.31
CA ASN A 61 4.18 -13.92 -7.28
C ASN A 61 2.81 -13.24 -7.13
N SER A 62 2.70 -11.94 -7.43
CA SER A 62 1.40 -11.25 -7.47
C SER A 62 0.54 -11.77 -8.62
N ASN A 63 1.11 -11.91 -9.82
CA ASN A 63 0.44 -12.54 -10.95
C ASN A 63 0.04 -13.98 -10.64
N LYS A 64 0.91 -14.76 -9.97
CA LYS A 64 0.59 -16.13 -9.54
C LYS A 64 -0.61 -16.15 -8.58
N MET A 65 -0.71 -15.22 -7.63
CA MET A 65 -1.90 -15.14 -6.75
C MET A 65 -3.17 -14.90 -7.57
N MET A 66 -3.12 -13.99 -8.55
CA MET A 66 -4.27 -13.71 -9.43
C MET A 66 -4.69 -14.94 -10.23
N GLN A 67 -3.74 -15.64 -10.83
CA GLN A 67 -3.99 -16.87 -11.60
C GLN A 67 -4.59 -17.99 -10.74
N LEU A 68 -4.12 -18.13 -9.49
CA LEU A 68 -4.70 -19.10 -8.54
C LEU A 68 -6.17 -18.80 -8.21
N MET A 69 -6.57 -17.54 -8.33
CA MET A 69 -7.96 -17.08 -8.20
C MET A 69 -8.71 -17.03 -9.54
N GLY A 70 -8.13 -17.58 -10.62
CA GLY A 70 -8.73 -17.58 -11.95
C GLY A 70 -8.85 -16.20 -12.59
N ASP A 71 -7.99 -15.24 -12.17
CA ASP A 71 -8.02 -13.84 -12.59
C ASP A 71 -9.41 -13.18 -12.40
N SER A 72 -10.16 -13.63 -11.39
CA SER A 72 -11.37 -12.97 -10.89
C SER A 72 -11.35 -12.99 -9.35
N PRO A 73 -10.48 -12.18 -8.73
CA PRO A 73 -10.23 -12.26 -7.30
C PRO A 73 -11.49 -12.03 -6.44
N TYR A 74 -12.37 -11.10 -6.79
CA TYR A 74 -13.58 -10.86 -6.04
C TYR A 74 -14.55 -12.05 -6.08
N ASP A 75 -14.80 -12.61 -7.27
CA ASP A 75 -15.63 -13.81 -7.40
C ASP A 75 -15.05 -14.96 -6.59
N PHE A 76 -13.74 -15.19 -6.69
CA PHE A 76 -13.06 -16.21 -5.90
C PHE A 76 -13.26 -15.98 -4.40
N ILE A 77 -13.03 -14.77 -3.89
CA ILE A 77 -13.21 -14.44 -2.48
C ILE A 77 -14.63 -14.76 -2.00
N MET A 78 -15.64 -14.41 -2.79
CA MET A 78 -17.03 -14.62 -2.42
C MET A 78 -17.47 -16.09 -2.50
N ASN A 79 -16.88 -16.86 -3.43
CA ASN A 79 -17.39 -18.17 -3.84
C ASN A 79 -16.40 -19.35 -3.63
N PHE A 80 -15.19 -19.14 -3.09
CA PHE A 80 -14.26 -20.23 -2.81
C PHE A 80 -14.87 -21.32 -1.90
N SER A 81 -14.53 -22.57 -2.21
CA SER A 81 -14.80 -23.76 -1.39
C SER A 81 -13.51 -24.22 -0.71
N SER A 82 -13.58 -25.26 0.12
CA SER A 82 -12.38 -25.91 0.66
C SER A 82 -11.41 -26.38 -0.45
N ASN A 83 -11.96 -26.95 -1.53
CA ASN A 83 -11.16 -27.39 -2.68
C ASN A 83 -10.45 -26.23 -3.39
N HIS A 84 -11.09 -25.05 -3.43
CA HIS A 84 -10.45 -23.84 -3.98
C HIS A 84 -9.28 -23.38 -3.10
N LEU A 85 -9.42 -23.43 -1.77
CA LEU A 85 -8.32 -23.10 -0.85
C LEU A 85 -7.14 -24.08 -0.94
N ASN A 86 -7.41 -25.37 -1.16
CA ASN A 86 -6.36 -26.38 -1.34
C ASN A 86 -5.50 -26.11 -2.59
N LYS A 87 -6.06 -25.45 -3.63
CA LYS A 87 -5.28 -25.05 -4.81
C LYS A 87 -4.22 -23.98 -4.49
N LEU A 88 -4.31 -23.31 -3.34
CA LEU A 88 -3.32 -22.35 -2.87
C LEU A 88 -2.08 -23.01 -2.24
N ASP A 89 -2.13 -24.34 -2.01
CA ASP A 89 -1.02 -25.10 -1.45
C ASP A 89 0.25 -24.94 -2.30
N GLY A 90 1.39 -24.83 -1.61
CA GLY A 90 2.68 -24.58 -2.25
C GLY A 90 2.92 -23.13 -2.69
N PHE A 91 1.98 -22.20 -2.49
CA PHE A 91 2.28 -20.77 -2.64
C PHE A 91 3.28 -20.32 -1.57
N VAL A 92 4.38 -19.69 -2.01
CA VAL A 92 5.38 -19.11 -1.11
C VAL A 92 5.94 -17.83 -1.74
N HIS A 93 5.91 -16.75 -0.97
CA HIS A 93 6.67 -15.54 -1.20
C HIS A 93 7.51 -15.25 0.04
N ARG A 94 8.77 -15.68 0.03
CA ARG A 94 9.72 -15.50 1.14
C ARG A 94 9.14 -16.07 2.44
N THR A 95 8.75 -15.21 3.38
CA THR A 95 8.17 -15.64 4.67
C THR A 95 6.65 -15.78 4.65
N PHE A 96 5.95 -15.31 3.61
CA PHE A 96 4.50 -15.46 3.42
C PHE A 96 4.22 -16.72 2.63
N ASN A 97 3.35 -17.58 3.14
CA ASN A 97 3.11 -18.92 2.57
C ASN A 97 1.62 -19.20 2.35
N ALA A 98 1.31 -20.42 1.90
CA ALA A 98 -0.04 -20.86 1.60
C ALA A 98 -1.02 -20.68 2.77
N GLU A 99 -0.60 -20.95 4.01
CA GLU A 99 -1.47 -20.79 5.18
C GLU A 99 -1.81 -19.32 5.43
N ASP A 100 -0.83 -18.41 5.27
CA ASP A 100 -1.11 -16.98 5.33
C ASP A 100 -2.05 -16.56 4.20
N LEU A 101 -1.85 -17.06 2.98
CA LEU A 101 -2.68 -16.72 1.83
C LEU A 101 -4.13 -17.20 2.02
N LYS A 102 -4.35 -18.44 2.46
CA LYS A 102 -5.68 -18.98 2.78
C LYS A 102 -6.39 -18.15 3.83
N TYR A 103 -5.66 -17.72 4.86
CA TYR A 103 -6.23 -16.82 5.86
C TYR A 103 -6.63 -15.47 5.25
N PHE A 104 -5.77 -14.89 4.41
CA PHE A 104 -6.09 -13.64 3.72
C PHE A 104 -7.36 -13.76 2.87
N MET A 105 -7.58 -14.88 2.17
CA MET A 105 -8.83 -15.12 1.43
C MET A 105 -10.05 -15.13 2.37
N THR A 106 -9.91 -15.80 3.51
CA THR A 106 -10.97 -15.94 4.51
C THR A 106 -11.31 -14.61 5.17
N SER A 107 -10.29 -13.83 5.52
CA SER A 107 -10.45 -12.49 6.10
C SER A 107 -11.05 -11.49 5.11
N LEU A 108 -10.58 -11.49 3.85
CA LEU A 108 -11.17 -10.65 2.80
C LEU A 108 -12.65 -10.98 2.59
N ARG A 109 -13.02 -12.26 2.51
CA ARG A 109 -14.43 -12.67 2.42
C ARG A 109 -15.25 -12.10 3.58
N ASN A 110 -14.73 -12.17 4.80
CA ASN A 110 -15.39 -11.64 5.97
C ASN A 110 -15.57 -10.12 5.88
N ILE A 111 -14.55 -9.39 5.44
CA ILE A 111 -14.62 -7.93 5.22
C ILE A 111 -15.69 -7.57 4.20
N TYR A 112 -15.71 -8.22 3.04
CA TYR A 112 -16.70 -7.92 2.00
C TYR A 112 -18.13 -8.33 2.39
N LYS A 113 -18.31 -9.39 3.17
CA LYS A 113 -19.64 -9.83 3.62
C LYS A 113 -20.19 -9.02 4.79
N ASN A 114 -19.33 -8.66 5.75
CA ASN A 114 -19.78 -8.17 7.06
C ASN A 114 -19.37 -6.72 7.35
N HIS A 115 -18.40 -6.17 6.62
CA HIS A 115 -17.86 -4.83 6.88
C HIS A 115 -17.96 -3.87 5.69
N GLY A 116 -18.55 -4.30 4.57
CA GLY A 116 -18.81 -3.44 3.41
C GLY A 116 -17.61 -3.22 2.47
N GLY A 117 -16.61 -4.09 2.53
CA GLY A 117 -15.41 -3.99 1.68
C GLY A 117 -14.25 -3.24 2.34
N LEU A 118 -13.11 -3.14 1.63
CA LEU A 118 -11.91 -2.54 2.21
C LEU A 118 -12.10 -1.04 2.46
N GLU A 119 -12.63 -0.30 1.49
CA GLU A 119 -12.85 1.14 1.61
C GLU A 119 -13.67 1.49 2.85
N ALA A 120 -14.78 0.77 3.09
CA ALA A 120 -15.67 1.04 4.20
C ALA A 120 -14.98 0.91 5.57
N VAL A 121 -14.06 -0.05 5.72
CA VAL A 121 -13.29 -0.23 6.96
C VAL A 121 -12.37 0.98 7.21
N PHE A 122 -11.67 1.45 6.18
CA PHE A 122 -10.80 2.62 6.34
C PHE A 122 -11.60 3.91 6.55
N ALA A 123 -12.65 4.12 5.76
CA ALA A 123 -13.49 5.31 5.81
C ALA A 123 -14.17 5.50 7.17
N LYS A 124 -14.59 4.40 7.81
CA LYS A 124 -15.23 4.42 9.14
C LYS A 124 -14.28 4.86 10.26
N HIS A 125 -12.99 4.59 10.12
CA HIS A 125 -12.00 4.73 11.19
C HIS A 125 -10.94 5.81 10.92
N GLN A 126 -11.07 6.58 9.84
CA GLN A 126 -10.17 7.67 9.52
C GLN A 126 -10.30 8.84 10.52
N ALA A 127 -9.18 9.50 10.82
CA ALA A 127 -9.17 10.75 11.56
C ALA A 127 -9.06 11.94 10.62
N VAL A 128 -9.36 13.14 11.12
CA VAL A 128 -9.34 14.39 10.35
C VAL A 128 -7.97 14.68 9.74
N ASP A 129 -6.89 14.28 10.39
CA ASP A 129 -5.51 14.63 10.03
C ASP A 129 -4.62 13.43 9.69
N SER A 130 -5.13 12.19 9.82
CA SER A 130 -4.32 11.00 9.61
C SER A 130 -5.14 9.73 9.37
N ILE A 131 -4.67 8.91 8.43
CA ILE A 131 -5.19 7.55 8.19
C ILE A 131 -4.57 6.47 9.09
N GLN A 132 -3.52 6.79 9.87
CA GLN A 132 -2.75 5.78 10.62
C GLN A 132 -3.59 5.04 11.68
N GLY A 133 -4.55 5.72 12.31
CA GLY A 133 -5.51 5.09 13.22
C GLY A 133 -6.38 4.05 12.51
N ALA A 134 -6.88 4.38 11.32
CA ALA A 134 -7.69 3.47 10.50
C ALA A 134 -6.91 2.21 10.09
N ILE A 135 -5.60 2.30 9.86
CA ILE A 135 -4.76 1.12 9.58
C ILE A 135 -4.73 0.17 10.78
N SER A 136 -4.67 0.71 12.01
CA SER A 136 -4.69 -0.10 13.22
C SER A 136 -6.04 -0.79 13.42
N GLU A 137 -7.14 -0.08 13.19
CA GLU A 137 -8.49 -0.66 13.24
C GLU A 137 -8.71 -1.69 12.12
N PHE A 138 -8.22 -1.42 10.91
CA PHE A 138 -8.22 -2.38 9.81
C PHE A 138 -7.53 -3.68 10.21
N LYS A 139 -6.38 -3.62 10.88
CA LYS A 139 -5.70 -4.83 11.36
C LYS A 139 -6.55 -5.62 12.35
N LYS A 140 -7.28 -4.97 13.25
CA LYS A 140 -8.18 -5.65 14.20
C LYS A 140 -9.29 -6.39 13.47
N VAL A 141 -9.96 -5.72 12.52
CA VAL A 141 -11.00 -6.32 11.67
C VAL A 141 -10.43 -7.47 10.83
N PHE A 142 -9.25 -7.26 10.22
CA PHE A 142 -8.61 -8.26 9.38
C PHE A 142 -8.24 -9.53 10.16
N PHE A 143 -7.99 -9.42 11.47
CA PHE A 143 -7.62 -10.51 12.35
C PHE A 143 -8.72 -10.92 13.35
N GLU A 144 -9.98 -10.56 13.11
CA GLU A 144 -11.08 -10.89 14.04
C GLU A 144 -11.49 -12.37 14.01
N LEU A 145 -11.16 -13.08 12.93
CA LEU A 145 -11.33 -14.53 12.80
C LEU A 145 -10.12 -15.29 13.34
N GLU A 146 -10.32 -16.54 13.75
CA GLU A 146 -9.25 -17.43 14.22
C GLU A 146 -8.09 -17.51 13.21
N HIS A 147 -6.87 -17.31 13.71
CA HIS A 147 -5.68 -17.18 12.86
C HIS A 147 -4.41 -17.64 13.57
N LEU A 148 -3.42 -18.00 12.77
CA LEU A 148 -2.08 -18.25 13.27
C LEU A 148 -1.40 -16.94 13.64
N GLN A 149 -0.76 -16.89 14.82
CA GLN A 149 -0.06 -15.69 15.28
C GLN A 149 0.96 -15.20 14.23
N ARG A 150 1.70 -16.13 13.61
CA ARG A 150 2.70 -15.81 12.56
C ARG A 150 2.15 -15.01 11.39
N THR A 151 0.86 -15.12 11.08
CA THR A 151 0.24 -14.44 9.94
C THR A 151 0.07 -12.95 10.21
N THR A 152 -0.06 -12.56 11.50
CA THR A 152 -0.25 -11.17 11.94
C THR A 152 0.89 -10.22 11.57
N LYS A 153 2.11 -10.74 11.30
CA LYS A 153 3.26 -9.95 10.85
C LYS A 153 3.10 -9.40 9.43
N HIS A 154 2.17 -9.95 8.65
CA HIS A 154 2.00 -9.57 7.24
C HIS A 154 1.14 -8.31 7.06
N VAL A 155 0.38 -7.91 8.09
CA VAL A 155 -0.33 -6.62 8.14
C VAL A 155 0.28 -5.78 9.27
N SER A 156 0.91 -4.68 8.91
CA SER A 156 1.59 -3.79 9.86
C SER A 156 0.59 -3.00 10.71
N ASP A 157 1.03 -2.58 11.90
CA ASP A 157 0.24 -1.76 12.81
C ASP A 157 1.04 -0.50 13.20
N PRO A 158 0.59 0.70 12.79
CA PRO A 158 1.25 1.95 13.14
C PRO A 158 1.33 2.21 14.65
N LEU A 159 0.32 1.77 15.42
CA LEU A 159 0.30 1.97 16.87
C LEU A 159 1.34 1.12 17.61
N ASN A 160 1.85 0.07 16.95
CA ASN A 160 3.00 -0.71 17.38
C ASN A 160 4.32 -0.18 16.77
N ASN A 161 4.40 1.13 16.54
CA ASN A 161 5.56 1.87 16.02
C ASN A 161 6.01 1.48 14.59
N SER A 162 5.19 0.76 13.81
CA SER A 162 5.51 0.47 12.42
C SER A 162 5.28 1.69 11.52
N ALA A 163 6.12 1.92 10.50
CA ALA A 163 5.82 2.89 9.45
C ALA A 163 4.71 2.41 8.49
N ALA A 164 4.22 1.15 8.63
CA ALA A 164 3.14 0.56 7.84
C ALA A 164 3.23 0.74 6.32
N LYS A 165 4.47 0.84 5.79
CA LYS A 165 4.80 1.16 4.39
C LYS A 165 3.90 0.51 3.36
N ARG A 166 3.68 -0.80 3.48
CA ARG A 166 2.91 -1.59 2.50
C ARG A 166 1.44 -1.16 2.44
N ILE A 167 0.82 -0.87 3.57
CA ILE A 167 -0.57 -0.41 3.62
C ILE A 167 -0.65 1.04 3.15
N ASN A 168 0.31 1.90 3.53
CA ASN A 168 0.38 3.27 3.00
C ASN A 168 0.53 3.29 1.47
N MET A 169 1.31 2.36 0.91
CA MET A 169 1.47 2.19 -0.54
C MET A 169 0.14 1.81 -1.21
N MET A 170 -0.57 0.83 -0.66
CA MET A 170 -1.91 0.46 -1.13
C MET A 170 -2.89 1.63 -1.06
N LEU A 171 -2.91 2.35 0.07
CA LEU A 171 -3.80 3.51 0.27
C LEU A 171 -3.48 4.64 -0.72
N ARG A 172 -2.21 4.87 -1.03
CA ARG A 172 -1.81 5.80 -2.10
C ARG A 172 -2.45 5.38 -3.42
N TRP A 173 -2.30 4.10 -3.82
CA TRP A 173 -2.89 3.60 -5.05
C TRP A 173 -4.41 3.75 -5.10
N PHE A 174 -5.11 3.52 -3.99
CA PHE A 174 -6.58 3.49 -3.99
C PHE A 174 -7.22 4.86 -3.84
N CYS A 175 -6.65 5.74 -3.02
CA CYS A 175 -7.29 7.01 -2.64
C CYS A 175 -6.76 8.21 -3.44
N ARG A 176 -5.54 8.15 -3.96
CA ARG A 176 -4.95 9.28 -4.68
C ARG A 176 -5.49 9.33 -6.10
N HIS A 177 -6.16 10.43 -6.42
CA HIS A 177 -6.58 10.76 -7.76
C HIS A 177 -5.45 11.53 -8.44
N ASP A 178 -4.65 10.83 -9.23
CA ASP A 178 -3.61 11.47 -10.03
C ASP A 178 -4.08 11.72 -11.47
N ASN A 179 -3.49 12.73 -12.11
CA ASN A 179 -3.82 13.09 -13.49
C ASN A 179 -2.98 12.31 -14.52
N ASN A 180 -2.12 11.39 -14.08
CA ASN A 180 -1.13 10.71 -14.93
C ASN A 180 -1.43 9.22 -15.12
N GLY A 181 -2.41 8.67 -14.39
CA GLY A 181 -2.92 7.31 -14.50
C GLY A 181 -2.16 6.24 -13.70
N VAL A 182 -1.24 6.61 -12.79
CA VAL A 182 -0.45 5.61 -12.05
C VAL A 182 -1.21 5.11 -10.83
N ASP A 183 -1.65 6.01 -9.96
CA ASP A 183 -2.56 5.66 -8.87
C ASP A 183 -3.98 5.48 -9.43
N LEU A 184 -4.74 4.53 -8.87
CA LEU A 184 -6.02 4.06 -9.41
C LEU A 184 -7.17 5.03 -9.12
N GLY A 185 -7.11 5.77 -8.00
CA GLY A 185 -8.18 6.70 -7.59
C GLY A 185 -9.57 6.05 -7.55
N ILE A 186 -9.70 4.91 -6.86
CA ILE A 186 -10.95 4.14 -6.78
C ILE A 186 -11.74 4.39 -5.48
N TRP A 187 -11.15 5.10 -4.52
CA TRP A 187 -11.78 5.44 -3.24
C TRP A 187 -11.98 6.95 -3.14
N ASP A 188 -13.22 7.36 -2.93
CA ASP A 188 -13.62 8.76 -2.75
C ASP A 188 -13.80 9.13 -1.27
N SER A 189 -13.98 8.13 -0.41
CA SER A 189 -14.33 8.34 1.00
C SER A 189 -13.15 8.69 1.90
N VAL A 190 -11.91 8.53 1.42
CA VAL A 190 -10.68 8.82 2.15
C VAL A 190 -9.88 9.90 1.42
N PRO A 191 -9.74 11.11 1.99
CA PRO A 191 -9.10 12.22 1.29
C PRO A 191 -7.58 12.02 1.16
N THR A 192 -7.00 12.45 0.03
CA THR A 192 -5.56 12.34 -0.23
C THR A 192 -4.70 13.10 0.79
N SER A 193 -5.23 14.18 1.37
CA SER A 193 -4.54 15.05 2.34
C SER A 193 -4.14 14.34 3.65
N ILE A 194 -4.85 13.27 4.03
CA ILE A 194 -4.58 12.52 5.27
C ILE A 194 -3.75 11.26 5.05
N LEU A 195 -3.41 10.96 3.79
CA LEU A 195 -2.55 9.83 3.45
C LEU A 195 -1.12 10.08 3.93
N SER A 196 -0.38 8.98 4.05
CA SER A 196 0.99 8.95 4.53
C SER A 196 1.93 8.43 3.46
N CYS A 197 3.15 8.96 3.42
CA CYS A 197 4.18 8.47 2.52
C CYS A 197 4.47 6.97 2.79
N PRO A 198 4.60 6.13 1.76
CA PRO A 198 5.13 4.77 1.87
C PRO A 198 6.61 4.72 2.30
N LEU A 199 6.91 5.14 3.53
CA LEU A 199 8.28 5.27 4.05
C LEU A 199 9.02 3.92 4.07
N ASP A 200 10.06 3.81 3.25
CA ASP A 200 11.00 2.70 3.23
C ASP A 200 12.45 3.19 3.38
N VAL A 201 13.42 2.28 3.14
CA VAL A 201 14.84 2.62 3.23
C VAL A 201 15.25 3.64 2.17
N HIS A 202 14.74 3.54 0.94
CA HIS A 202 15.08 4.47 -0.13
C HIS A 202 14.48 5.85 0.14
N SER A 203 13.16 5.92 0.34
CA SER A 203 12.48 7.20 0.57
C SER A 203 12.94 7.86 1.88
N GLY A 204 13.21 7.07 2.92
CA GLY A 204 13.78 7.57 4.17
C GLY A 204 15.21 8.09 4.03
N ASN A 205 16.07 7.46 3.23
CA ASN A 205 17.43 7.95 2.99
C ASN A 205 17.44 9.26 2.21
N VAL A 206 16.65 9.34 1.14
CA VAL A 206 16.50 10.56 0.35
C VAL A 206 15.92 11.70 1.20
N ALA A 207 14.86 11.44 1.97
CA ALA A 207 14.27 12.43 2.86
C ALA A 207 15.27 12.98 3.90
N ARG A 208 16.18 12.13 4.42
CA ARG A 208 17.25 12.57 5.33
C ARG A 208 18.31 13.41 4.63
N LYS A 209 18.73 13.03 3.43
CA LYS A 209 19.69 13.80 2.62
C LYS A 209 19.15 15.19 2.26
N LEU A 210 17.84 15.28 2.01
CA LEU A 210 17.14 16.53 1.73
C LEU A 210 16.80 17.34 3.00
N GLY A 211 17.10 16.82 4.19
CA GLY A 211 16.80 17.50 5.47
C GLY A 211 15.32 17.53 5.85
N ILE A 212 14.48 16.73 5.18
CA ILE A 212 13.04 16.60 5.47
C ILE A 212 12.83 15.75 6.74
N LEU A 213 13.65 14.71 6.89
CA LEU A 213 13.58 13.75 7.98
C LEU A 213 14.89 13.76 8.77
N THR A 214 14.82 13.81 10.09
CA THR A 214 16.01 13.77 10.97
C THR A 214 16.13 12.45 11.73
N ARG A 215 15.00 11.82 12.06
CA ARG A 215 14.97 10.54 12.77
C ARG A 215 15.64 9.44 11.95
N LYS A 216 16.57 8.69 12.55
CA LYS A 216 17.35 7.64 11.89
C LYS A 216 16.56 6.36 11.59
N GLN A 217 15.59 6.02 12.45
CA GLN A 217 14.76 4.82 12.28
C GLN A 217 13.65 5.08 11.24
N ASN A 218 13.23 4.04 10.53
CA ASN A 218 12.05 4.07 9.67
C ASN A 218 10.85 3.48 10.43
N ASP A 219 10.29 4.28 11.34
CA ASP A 219 9.19 3.88 12.22
C ASP A 219 8.03 4.88 12.16
N ALA A 220 6.95 4.64 12.91
CA ALA A 220 5.75 5.48 12.89
C ALA A 220 6.06 6.96 13.22
N LYS A 221 7.05 7.22 14.08
CA LYS A 221 7.48 8.57 14.45
C LYS A 221 8.19 9.26 13.29
N ALA A 222 9.05 8.54 12.57
CA ALA A 222 9.70 9.07 11.37
C ALA A 222 8.70 9.36 10.26
N LEU A 223 7.70 8.50 10.09
CA LEU A 223 6.63 8.75 9.13
C LEU A 223 5.83 10.00 9.50
N LYS A 224 5.48 10.18 10.79
CA LYS A 224 4.79 11.40 11.25
C LYS A 224 5.61 12.66 11.00
N GLU A 225 6.92 12.62 11.25
CA GLU A 225 7.84 13.73 10.97
C GLU A 225 7.86 14.05 9.46
N LEU A 226 8.04 13.02 8.62
CA LEU A 226 8.02 13.14 7.17
C LEU A 226 6.70 13.75 6.67
N ASP A 227 5.56 13.16 7.02
CA ASP A 227 4.26 13.61 6.54
C ASP A 227 3.95 15.05 6.99
N THR A 228 4.36 15.44 8.20
CA THR A 228 4.22 16.84 8.67
C THR A 228 4.93 17.79 7.72
N LYS A 229 6.15 17.45 7.31
CA LYS A 229 6.91 18.28 6.36
C LYS A 229 6.35 18.23 4.94
N LEU A 230 5.88 17.08 4.47
CA LEU A 230 5.26 16.99 3.15
C LEU A 230 3.97 17.81 3.07
N ARG A 231 3.14 17.82 4.12
CA ARG A 231 1.93 18.66 4.21
C ARG A 231 2.23 20.16 4.25
N GLU A 232 3.39 20.56 4.79
CA GLU A 232 3.84 21.95 4.70
C GLU A 232 4.15 22.36 3.25
N LEU A 233 4.49 21.42 2.36
CA LEU A 233 4.79 21.65 0.95
C LEU A 233 3.51 21.57 0.09
N ASP A 234 2.69 20.56 0.31
CA ASP A 234 1.38 20.39 -0.33
C ASP A 234 0.37 19.78 0.65
N PRO A 235 -0.57 20.58 1.19
CA PRO A 235 -1.55 20.09 2.15
C PRO A 235 -2.66 19.25 1.52
N ASN A 236 -2.85 19.31 0.20
CA ASN A 236 -3.94 18.62 -0.49
C ASN A 236 -3.50 17.24 -1.00
N ASP A 237 -2.28 17.14 -1.52
CA ASP A 237 -1.68 15.90 -2.00
C ASP A 237 -0.23 15.77 -1.50
N PRO A 238 -0.03 15.55 -0.18
CA PRO A 238 1.32 15.40 0.38
C PRO A 238 1.99 14.11 -0.09
N VAL A 239 1.21 13.06 -0.38
CA VAL A 239 1.73 11.72 -0.66
C VAL A 239 2.31 11.59 -2.08
N LYS A 240 1.99 12.51 -3.01
CA LYS A 240 2.63 12.55 -4.35
C LYS A 240 4.16 12.59 -4.29
N TYR A 241 4.71 13.17 -3.22
CA TYR A 241 6.16 13.26 -3.05
C TYR A 241 6.83 11.90 -2.80
N ASP A 242 6.06 10.84 -2.58
CA ASP A 242 6.57 9.46 -2.63
C ASP A 242 7.25 9.16 -3.97
N PHE A 243 6.69 9.59 -5.10
CA PHE A 243 7.32 9.40 -6.42
C PHE A 243 8.70 10.05 -6.50
N ALA A 244 8.83 11.28 -5.97
CA ALA A 244 10.11 11.98 -5.91
C ALA A 244 11.10 11.28 -4.99
N LEU A 245 10.71 10.99 -3.75
CA LEU A 245 11.59 10.39 -2.74
C LEU A 245 12.03 8.97 -3.10
N PHE A 246 11.10 8.16 -3.60
CA PHE A 246 11.37 6.80 -4.05
C PHE A 246 12.18 6.80 -5.35
N GLY A 247 11.78 7.61 -6.34
CA GLY A 247 12.43 7.67 -7.64
C GLY A 247 13.88 8.10 -7.56
N LEU A 248 14.18 9.16 -6.79
CA LEU A 248 15.55 9.58 -6.51
C LEU A 248 16.40 8.45 -5.90
N GLY A 249 15.82 7.72 -4.95
CA GLY A 249 16.54 6.67 -4.23
C GLY A 249 16.77 5.40 -5.06
N VAL A 250 15.85 5.06 -5.97
CA VAL A 250 15.90 3.81 -6.75
C VAL A 250 16.52 3.99 -8.13
N PHE A 251 16.21 5.10 -8.82
CA PHE A 251 16.63 5.32 -10.21
C PHE A 251 17.91 6.16 -10.31
N GLU A 252 18.13 7.09 -9.38
CA GLU A 252 19.30 7.96 -9.37
C GLU A 252 20.36 7.57 -8.32
N GLY A 253 20.03 6.65 -7.39
CA GLY A 253 20.93 6.25 -6.31
C GLY A 253 21.30 7.41 -5.36
N PHE A 254 20.43 8.43 -5.29
CA PHE A 254 20.66 9.70 -4.60
C PHE A 254 21.07 9.54 -3.15
#